data_AF-A0A7W8LB69-F1
#
_entry.id   AF-A0A7W8LB69-F1
#
_cell.length_a   1.000
_cell.length_b   1.000
_cell.length_c   1.000
_cell.angle_alpha   90.00
_cell.angle_beta   90.00
_cell.angle_gamma   90.00
#
_symmetry.space_group_name_H-M   'P 1'
#
loop_
_entity.id
_entity.type
_entity.pdbx_description
1 polymer ?
#
loop_
_entity_poly.entity_id
_entity_poly.type
_entity_poly.pdbx_seq_one_letter_code
_entity_poly.pdbx_strand_id
1 'polypeptide(L)'
;MGSAWKRRFKLLVQRFWQPTSACMTCMPGSWGNVMSLTHWAIAFKTGLLTGVLALLLTFTPAAKWYGNRYSNALLVGCLTAIGDAYSHLSHYRFHALEHIATGIMSGLFALAASYLFEDRARRVRAVWSRLFGPSVR
;
A
#
# COMPACT_ATOMS: atom_id res chain seq x y z
N MET A 1 8.65 15.91 -18.23
CA MET A 1 9.03 14.55 -17.77
C MET A 1 9.17 14.42 -16.25
N GLY A 2 9.74 15.41 -15.54
CA GLY A 2 9.96 15.31 -14.08
C GLY A 2 8.71 15.13 -13.19
N SER A 3 7.54 15.65 -13.58
CA SER A 3 6.30 15.55 -12.78
C SER A 3 5.70 14.13 -12.76
N ALA A 4 5.76 13.41 -13.89
CA ALA A 4 5.24 12.04 -13.98
C ALA A 4 6.09 11.05 -13.17
N TRP A 5 7.41 11.20 -13.21
CA TRP A 5 8.34 10.39 -12.43
C TRP A 5 8.18 10.63 -10.93
N LYS A 6 8.02 11.89 -10.49
CA LYS A 6 7.69 12.21 -9.10
C LYS A 6 6.41 11.53 -8.62
N ARG A 7 5.37 11.46 -9.46
CA ARG A 7 4.12 10.76 -9.13
C ARG A 7 4.30 9.24 -8.99
N ARG A 8 5.07 8.64 -9.90
CA ARG A 8 5.40 7.21 -9.86
C ARG A 8 6.24 6.83 -8.64
N PHE A 9 7.23 7.66 -8.30
CA PHE A 9 8.04 7.47 -7.10
C PHE A 9 7.20 7.57 -5.82
N LYS A 10 6.30 8.57 -5.74
CA LYS A 10 5.37 8.68 -4.61
C LYS A 10 4.45 7.46 -4.49
N LEU A 11 3.93 6.97 -5.61
CA LEU A 11 3.16 5.72 -5.64
C LEU A 11 3.99 4.54 -5.14
N LEU A 12 5.23 4.39 -5.61
CA LEU A 12 6.13 3.33 -5.17
C LEU A 12 6.34 3.36 -3.65
N VAL A 13 6.64 4.53 -3.07
CA VAL A 13 6.84 4.67 -1.62
C VAL A 13 5.56 4.33 -0.85
N GLN A 14 4.41 4.83 -1.29
CA GLN A 14 3.12 4.52 -0.65
C GLN A 14 2.79 3.03 -0.72
N ARG A 15 3.06 2.40 -1.87
CA ARG A 15 2.77 0.99 -2.14
C ARG A 15 3.85 0.04 -1.63
N PHE A 16 4.99 0.56 -1.20
CA PHE A 16 6.02 -0.17 -0.47
C PHE A 16 5.69 -0.21 1.03
N TRP A 17 5.35 0.93 1.64
CA TRP A 17 5.15 1.00 3.09
C TRP A 17 3.87 0.27 3.54
N GLN A 18 2.75 0.41 2.80
CA GLN A 18 1.47 -0.20 3.20
C GLN A 18 1.53 -1.74 3.31
N PRO A 19 2.06 -2.47 2.30
CA PRO A 19 2.22 -3.93 2.40
C PRO A 19 3.26 -4.31 3.44
N THR A 20 4.38 -3.59 3.56
CA THR A 20 5.43 -3.89 4.55
C THR A 20 4.87 -3.86 5.97
N SER A 21 4.09 -2.82 6.31
CA SER A 21 3.43 -2.71 7.61
C SER A 21 2.36 -3.79 7.82
N ALA A 22 1.59 -4.13 6.79
CA ALA A 22 0.59 -5.19 6.87
C ALA A 22 1.24 -6.56 7.14
N CYS A 23 2.30 -6.91 6.40
CA CYS A 23 3.06 -8.15 6.61
C CYS A 23 3.60 -8.24 8.04
N MET A 24 4.23 -7.16 8.54
CA MET A 24 4.69 -7.10 9.94
C MET A 24 3.58 -7.28 10.96
N THR A 25 2.37 -6.80 10.67
CA THR A 25 1.25 -6.90 11.62
C THR A 25 0.64 -8.30 11.63
N CYS A 26 0.64 -8.98 10.48
CA CYS A 26 -0.01 -10.28 10.29
C CYS A 26 0.88 -11.48 10.62
N MET A 27 2.20 -11.31 10.68
CA MET A 27 3.13 -12.39 11.01
C MET A 27 2.97 -12.88 12.46
N PRO A 28 2.69 -14.17 12.70
CA PRO A 28 2.62 -14.75 14.03
C PRO A 28 3.93 -14.53 14.81
N GLY A 29 3.85 -14.04 16.04
CA GLY A 29 5.03 -13.79 16.89
C GLY A 29 5.74 -12.44 16.67
N SER A 30 5.34 -11.65 15.67
CA SER A 30 5.87 -10.29 15.41
C SER A 30 5.74 -9.35 16.62
N TRP A 31 4.64 -9.47 17.37
CA TRP A 31 4.35 -8.65 18.56
C TRP A 31 5.07 -9.11 19.84
N GLY A 32 5.41 -10.40 19.93
CA GLY A 32 6.01 -11.00 21.13
C GLY A 32 7.54 -11.09 21.08
N ASN A 33 8.12 -11.09 19.87
CA ASN A 33 9.57 -11.16 19.64
C ASN A 33 10.00 -10.05 18.68
N VAL A 34 9.73 -8.79 19.11
CA VAL A 34 10.15 -7.51 18.51
C VAL A 34 10.73 -7.68 17.11
N MET A 35 9.86 -7.83 16.10
CA MET A 35 10.20 -7.84 14.67
C MET A 35 11.62 -8.36 14.39
N SER A 36 11.85 -9.66 14.56
CA SER A 36 13.16 -10.25 14.27
C SER A 36 13.68 -9.86 12.87
N LEU A 37 15.00 -9.92 12.67
CA LEU A 37 15.64 -9.67 11.36
C LEU A 37 14.99 -10.50 10.23
N THR A 38 14.55 -11.72 10.53
CA THR A 38 13.85 -12.59 9.58
C THR A 38 12.48 -12.05 9.18
N HIS A 39 11.70 -11.58 10.16
CA HIS A 39 10.42 -10.90 9.91
C HIS A 39 10.65 -9.67 9.02
N TRP A 40 11.58 -8.78 9.38
CA TRP A 40 11.91 -7.61 8.57
C TRP A 40 12.31 -7.95 7.14
N ALA A 41 13.14 -8.99 6.94
CA ALA A 41 13.56 -9.40 5.61
C ALA A 41 12.35 -9.83 4.73
N ILE A 42 11.41 -10.59 5.31
CA ILE A 42 10.22 -11.05 4.59
C ILE A 42 9.29 -9.88 4.27
N ALA A 43 9.01 -8.98 5.23
CA ALA A 43 8.16 -7.83 4.93
C ALA A 43 8.80 -6.85 3.95
N PHE A 44 10.12 -6.65 4.03
CA PHE A 44 10.84 -5.81 3.08
C PHE A 44 10.76 -6.39 1.66
N LYS A 45 10.99 -7.71 1.52
CA LYS A 45 10.86 -8.42 0.24
C LYS A 45 9.43 -8.30 -0.30
N THR A 46 8.42 -8.50 0.54
CA THR A 46 7.00 -8.42 0.17
C THR A 46 6.62 -7.00 -0.25
N GLY A 47 7.02 -5.99 0.53
CA GLY A 47 6.79 -4.59 0.23
C GLY A 47 7.47 -4.14 -1.06
N LEU A 48 8.71 -4.59 -1.30
CA LEU A 48 9.45 -4.28 -2.51
C LEU A 48 8.80 -4.91 -3.74
N LEU A 49 8.47 -6.20 -3.68
CA LEU A 49 7.77 -6.90 -4.77
C LEU A 49 6.43 -6.25 -5.07
N THR A 50 5.64 -5.96 -4.03
CA THR A 50 4.34 -5.29 -4.19
C THR A 50 4.49 -3.90 -4.79
N GLY A 51 5.47 -3.11 -4.34
CA GLY A 51 5.76 -1.79 -4.87
C GLY A 51 6.17 -1.83 -6.35
N VAL A 52 7.04 -2.78 -6.73
CA VAL A 52 7.47 -2.98 -8.13
C VAL A 52 6.29 -3.41 -9.00
N LEU A 53 5.49 -4.38 -8.57
CA LEU A 53 4.29 -4.82 -9.31
C LEU A 53 3.28 -3.68 -9.46
N ALA A 54 3.07 -2.90 -8.39
CA ALA A 54 2.19 -1.74 -8.44
C ALA A 54 2.70 -0.68 -9.42
N LEU A 55 4.02 -0.45 -9.46
CA LEU A 55 4.68 0.45 -10.41
C LEU A 55 4.54 -0.06 -11.85
N LEU A 56 4.75 -1.36 -12.10
CA LEU A 56 4.58 -1.98 -13.41
C LEU A 56 3.14 -1.82 -13.92
N LEU A 57 2.15 -2.00 -13.05
CA LEU A 57 0.74 -1.75 -13.37
C LEU A 57 0.45 -0.30 -13.77
N THR A 58 1.29 0.67 -13.40
CA THR A 58 1.13 2.06 -13.86
C THR A 58 1.45 2.26 -15.34
N PHE A 59 2.12 1.29 -15.98
CA PHE A 59 2.39 1.30 -17.42
C PHE A 59 1.28 0.63 -18.24
N THR A 60 0.28 0.02 -17.60
CA THR A 60 -0.85 -0.63 -18.25
C THR A 60 -2.15 0.17 -18.03
N PRO A 61 -3.24 -0.13 -18.76
CA PRO A 61 -4.55 0.51 -18.52
C PRO A 61 -5.09 0.30 -17.10
N ALA A 62 -4.55 -0.67 -16.35
CA ALA A 62 -4.89 -0.92 -14.95
C ALA A 62 -4.55 0.27 -14.04
N ALA A 63 -3.70 1.20 -14.48
CA ALA A 63 -3.42 2.44 -13.74
C ALA A 63 -4.68 3.23 -13.36
N LYS A 64 -5.77 3.11 -14.14
CA LYS A 64 -7.06 3.77 -13.87
C LYS A 64 -7.72 3.29 -12.59
N TRP A 65 -7.47 2.04 -12.19
CA TRP A 65 -8.06 1.43 -11.00
C TRP A 65 -7.51 2.04 -9.71
N TYR A 66 -6.34 2.68 -9.75
CA TYR A 66 -5.82 3.46 -8.62
C TYR A 66 -6.63 4.74 -8.33
N GLY A 67 -7.48 5.19 -9.26
CA GLY A 67 -8.27 6.41 -9.09
C GLY A 67 -9.46 6.27 -8.13
N ASN A 68 -9.96 5.05 -7.93
CA ASN A 68 -11.03 4.76 -6.97
C ASN A 68 -10.44 4.15 -5.70
N ARG A 69 -10.79 4.69 -4.53
CA ARG A 69 -10.27 4.22 -3.22
C ARG A 69 -10.48 2.73 -2.96
N TYR A 70 -11.62 2.18 -3.39
CA TYR A 70 -11.97 0.76 -3.19
C TYR A 70 -11.23 -0.14 -4.18
N SER A 71 -11.22 0.22 -5.46
CA SER A 71 -10.45 -0.49 -6.49
C SER A 71 -8.94 -0.47 -6.20
N ASN A 72 -8.45 0.65 -5.69
CA ASN A 72 -7.08 0.80 -5.21
C ASN A 72 -6.79 -0.12 -4.02
N ALA A 73 -7.65 -0.16 -3.01
CA ALA A 73 -7.50 -1.05 -1.87
C ALA A 73 -7.49 -2.53 -2.28
N LEU A 74 -8.41 -2.92 -3.19
CA LEU A 74 -8.46 -4.27 -3.74
C LEU A 74 -7.16 -4.63 -4.47
N LEU A 75 -6.68 -3.76 -5.36
CA LEU A 75 -5.43 -3.98 -6.08
C LEU A 75 -4.24 -4.12 -5.14
N VAL A 76 -4.12 -3.24 -4.14
CA VAL A 76 -3.04 -3.32 -3.16
C VAL A 76 -3.10 -4.65 -2.40
N GLY A 77 -4.29 -5.07 -1.98
CA GLY A 77 -4.45 -6.34 -1.28
C GLY A 77 -4.08 -7.56 -2.13
N CYS A 78 -4.54 -7.62 -3.39
CA CYS A 78 -4.19 -8.70 -4.31
C CYS A 78 -2.68 -8.75 -4.59
N LEU A 79 -2.06 -7.59 -4.87
CA LEU A 79 -0.63 -7.52 -5.13
C LEU A 79 0.20 -7.91 -3.90
N THR A 80 -0.28 -7.54 -2.71
CA THR A 80 0.36 -7.92 -1.46
C THR A 80 0.29 -9.42 -1.23
N ALA A 81 -0.89 -10.04 -1.43
CA ALA A 81 -1.03 -11.49 -1.29
C ALA A 81 -0.10 -12.25 -2.26
N ILE A 82 0.03 -11.78 -3.50
CA ILE A 82 0.98 -12.34 -4.47
C ILE A 82 2.42 -12.14 -4.00
N GLY A 83 2.79 -10.93 -3.59
CA GLY A 83 4.14 -10.61 -3.13
C GLY A 83 4.54 -11.40 -1.87
N ASP A 84 3.60 -11.62 -0.96
CA ASP A 84 3.78 -12.37 0.28
C ASP A 84 3.98 -13.87 -0.02
N ALA A 85 3.15 -14.44 -0.88
CA ALA A 85 3.27 -15.82 -1.34
C ALA A 85 4.60 -16.10 -2.07
N TYR A 86 5.15 -15.12 -2.79
CA TYR A 86 6.49 -15.22 -3.38
C TYR A 86 7.62 -14.99 -2.37
N SER A 87 7.33 -14.35 -1.24
CA SER A 87 8.35 -13.96 -0.28
C SER A 87 8.77 -15.10 0.63
N HIS A 88 7.81 -15.94 1.02
CA HIS A 88 8.08 -17.14 1.82
C HIS A 88 7.01 -18.21 1.60
N LEU A 89 7.35 -19.46 1.91
CA LEU A 89 6.38 -20.54 2.02
C LEU A 89 5.61 -20.36 3.34
N SER A 90 4.27 -20.41 3.29
CA SER A 90 3.43 -20.29 4.49
C SER A 90 3.72 -21.40 5.50
N HIS A 91 3.66 -21.06 6.79
CA HIS A 91 3.88 -22.01 7.88
C HIS A 91 2.58 -22.69 8.36
N TYR A 92 1.42 -22.28 7.84
CA TYR A 92 0.13 -22.87 8.18
C TYR A 92 -0.23 -24.09 7.32
N ARG A 93 -1.03 -25.02 7.87
CA ARG A 93 -1.61 -26.17 7.12
C ARG A 93 -2.34 -25.75 5.84
N PHE A 94 -2.91 -24.54 5.82
CA PHE A 94 -3.57 -23.95 4.66
C PHE A 94 -2.76 -22.75 4.14
N HIS A 95 -1.80 -23.03 3.26
CA HIS A 95 -0.83 -22.06 2.77
C HIS A 95 -1.44 -20.76 2.19
N ALA A 96 -2.63 -20.84 1.59
CA ALA A 96 -3.27 -19.67 0.99
C ALA A 96 -3.83 -18.68 2.03
N LEU A 97 -4.19 -19.12 3.24
CA LEU A 97 -4.90 -18.28 4.21
C LEU A 97 -4.01 -17.16 4.76
N GLU A 98 -2.73 -17.45 5.02
CA GLU A 98 -1.78 -16.47 5.54
C GLU A 98 -1.59 -15.31 4.54
N HIS A 99 -1.30 -15.64 3.28
CA HIS A 99 -1.09 -14.65 2.23
C HIS A 99 -2.37 -13.85 1.91
N ILE A 100 -3.54 -14.51 1.94
CA ILE A 100 -4.83 -13.81 1.77
C ILE A 100 -5.08 -12.85 2.94
N ALA A 101 -4.84 -13.26 4.18
CA ALA A 101 -5.02 -12.41 5.35
C ALA A 101 -4.09 -11.18 5.30
N THR A 102 -2.81 -11.38 4.95
CA THR A 102 -1.85 -10.29 4.73
C THR A 102 -2.32 -9.33 3.63
N GLY A 103 -2.84 -9.88 2.52
CA GLY A 103 -3.45 -9.11 1.45
C GLY A 103 -4.65 -8.28 1.90
N ILE A 104 -5.60 -8.88 2.64
CA ILE A 104 -6.77 -8.18 3.18
C ILE A 104 -6.33 -7.01 4.09
N MET A 105 -5.39 -7.26 5.01
CA MET A 105 -4.90 -6.23 5.93
C MET A 105 -4.19 -5.09 5.20
N SER A 106 -3.39 -5.41 4.17
CA SER A 106 -2.77 -4.40 3.32
C SER A 106 -3.79 -3.55 2.55
N GLY A 107 -4.85 -4.18 2.02
CA GLY A 107 -5.97 -3.48 1.39
C GLY A 107 -6.70 -2.55 2.37
N LEU A 108 -6.95 -3.01 3.59
CA LEU A 108 -7.56 -2.20 4.65
C LEU A 108 -6.67 -1.02 5.05
N PHE A 109 -5.36 -1.20 5.19
CA PHE A 109 -4.42 -0.11 5.44
C PHE A 109 -4.37 0.88 4.28
N ALA A 110 -4.42 0.41 3.04
CA ALA A 110 -4.51 1.28 1.87
C ALA A 110 -5.80 2.11 1.86
N LEU A 111 -6.93 1.51 2.23
CA LEU A 111 -8.22 2.18 2.32
C LEU A 111 -8.23 3.21 3.47
N ALA A 112 -7.78 2.80 4.67
CA ALA A 112 -7.67 3.67 5.83
C ALA A 112 -6.75 4.86 5.56
N ALA A 113 -5.61 4.64 4.88
CA ALA A 113 -4.72 5.71 4.48
C ALA A 113 -5.37 6.69 3.49
N SER A 114 -6.21 6.21 2.56
CA SER A 114 -6.98 7.08 1.66
C SER A 114 -7.94 7.97 2.44
N TYR A 115 -8.69 7.43 3.41
CA TYR A 115 -9.55 8.25 4.26
C TYR A 115 -8.77 9.21 5.18
N LEU A 116 -7.66 8.77 5.76
CA LEU A 116 -6.93 9.57 6.75
C LEU A 116 -6.14 10.71 6.09
N PHE A 117 -5.42 10.43 5.01
CA PHE A 117 -4.51 11.39 4.40
C PHE A 117 -5.14 12.14 3.23
N GLU A 118 -5.94 11.46 2.41
CA GLU A 118 -6.49 12.04 1.20
C GLU A 118 -7.68 12.95 1.52
N ASP A 119 -8.57 12.54 2.44
CA ASP A 119 -9.67 13.40 2.89
C ASP A 119 -9.20 14.56 3.78
N ARG A 120 -8.24 14.35 4.70
CA ARG A 120 -7.66 15.47 5.47
C ARG A 120 -6.91 16.45 4.56
N ALA A 121 -6.08 15.97 3.64
CA ALA A 121 -5.37 16.85 2.72
C ALA A 121 -6.32 17.57 1.75
N ARG A 122 -7.44 16.94 1.34
CA ARG A 122 -8.52 17.63 0.59
C ARG A 122 -9.16 18.74 1.41
N ARG A 123 -9.51 18.47 2.68
CA ARG A 123 -10.12 19.46 3.57
C ARG A 123 -9.17 20.63 3.85
N VAL A 124 -7.91 20.35 4.16
CA VAL A 124 -6.88 21.40 4.38
C VAL A 124 -6.70 22.25 3.13
N ARG A 125 -6.59 21.65 1.94
CA ARG A 125 -6.49 22.41 0.68
C ARG A 125 -7.75 23.23 0.39
N ALA A 126 -8.94 22.70 0.65
CA ALA A 126 -10.19 23.42 0.44
C ALA A 126 -10.34 24.62 1.39
N VAL A 127 -9.91 24.47 2.64
CA VAL A 127 -9.86 25.59 3.61
C VAL A 127 -8.81 26.61 3.18
N TRP A 128 -7.62 26.16 2.78
CA TRP A 128 -6.55 27.04 2.30
C TRP A 128 -6.97 27.84 1.07
N SER A 129 -7.62 27.22 0.09
CA SER A 129 -8.12 27.92 -1.10
C SER A 129 -9.25 28.90 -0.80
N ARG A 130 -10.02 28.70 0.28
CA ARG A 130 -11.04 29.66 0.72
C ARG A 130 -10.43 30.86 1.42
N LEU A 131 -9.33 30.66 2.16
CA LEU A 131 -8.67 31.72 2.92
C LEU A 131 -7.67 32.54 2.08
N PHE A 132 -6.99 31.88 1.14
CA PHE A 132 -5.89 32.47 0.35
C PHE A 132 -6.08 32.34 -1.17
N GLY A 133 -7.26 31.91 -1.62
CA GLY A 133 -7.59 31.92 -3.05
C GLY A 133 -7.72 33.35 -3.58
N PRO A 134 -7.39 33.61 -4.86
CA PRO A 134 -7.53 34.94 -5.43
C PRO A 134 -8.96 35.44 -5.24
N SER A 135 -9.12 36.58 -4.58
CA SER A 135 -10.36 37.33 -4.60
C SER A 135 -10.57 37.80 -6.03
N VAL A 136 -11.34 37.05 -6.82
CA VAL A 136 -11.91 37.57 -8.06
C VAL A 136 -12.88 38.66 -7.64
N ARG A 137 -12.40 39.91 -7.66
CA ARG A 137 -13.21 41.10 -7.83
C ARG A 137 -13.09 41.53 -9.28
#